data_AF-A0A817KEI4-F1
#
_entry.id   AF-A0A817KEI4-F1
#
_cell.length_a   1.000
_cell.length_b   1.000
_cell.length_c   1.000
_cell.angle_alpha   90.00
_cell.angle_beta   90.00
_cell.angle_gamma   90.00
#
_symmetry.space_group_name_H-M   'P 1'
#
loop_
_entity.id
_entity.type
_entity.pdbx_description
1 polymer ?
#
loop_
_entity_poly.entity_id
_entity_poly.type
_entity_poly.pdbx_seq_one_letter_code
_entity_poly.pdbx_strand_id
1 'polypeptide(L)'
;MHVLRRIKYYHLPCQEYSSNLSCFYDVLHICLCYDYEKQRLANCFDFNHNMKFDCLGQSVCENEGECFQDTPDCPHRSMCICPICFYGTRCQFSSSGFGLSLDAILGYHIQPH
;
A
#
# COMPACT_ATOMS: atom_id res chain seq x y z
N MET A 1 -5.60 21.54 20.29
CA MET A 1 -5.75 21.16 21.72
C MET A 1 -5.44 19.66 21.88
N HIS A 2 -4.31 19.36 22.53
CA HIS A 2 -3.84 18.07 23.11
C HIS A 2 -3.76 16.77 22.27
N VAL A 3 -3.02 16.74 21.16
CA VAL A 3 -2.63 15.48 20.48
C VAL A 3 -2.02 14.46 21.47
N LEU A 4 -1.13 14.94 22.35
CA LEU A 4 -0.49 14.12 23.40
C LEU A 4 -1.46 13.52 24.43
N ARG A 5 -2.64 14.12 24.66
CA ARG A 5 -3.65 13.50 25.54
C ARG A 5 -4.41 12.41 24.81
N ARG A 6 -4.66 12.58 23.52
CA ARG A 6 -5.43 11.63 22.71
C ARG A 6 -4.68 10.32 22.51
N ILE A 7 -3.37 10.39 22.27
CA ILE A 7 -2.51 9.22 22.01
C ILE A 7 -2.54 8.21 23.16
N LYS A 8 -2.78 8.65 24.40
CA LYS A 8 -2.90 7.78 25.58
C LYS A 8 -4.09 6.81 25.49
N TYR A 9 -5.08 7.12 24.67
CA TYR A 9 -6.31 6.34 24.52
C TYR A 9 -6.34 5.50 23.24
N TYR A 10 -5.27 5.48 22.45
CA TYR A 10 -5.24 4.79 21.15
C TYR A 10 -5.27 3.27 21.25
N HIS A 11 -5.08 2.71 22.44
CA HIS A 11 -5.32 1.29 22.68
C HIS A 11 -6.80 0.93 22.80
N LEU A 12 -7.68 1.86 23.20
CA LEU A 12 -9.12 1.59 23.39
C LEU A 12 -9.81 1.10 22.12
N PRO A 13 -9.62 1.70 20.91
CA PRO A 13 -10.13 1.16 19.65
C PRO A 13 -9.86 -0.33 19.46
N CYS A 14 -8.63 -0.77 19.74
CA CYS A 14 -8.23 -2.15 19.60
C CYS A 14 -8.81 -3.06 20.70
N GLN A 15 -9.10 -2.52 21.90
CA GLN A 15 -9.52 -3.31 23.06
C GLN A 15 -11.04 -3.46 23.17
N GLU A 16 -11.79 -2.37 22.97
CA GLU A 16 -13.21 -2.30 23.35
C GLU A 16 -14.16 -2.40 22.15
N TYR A 17 -13.73 -1.95 20.96
CA TYR A 17 -14.67 -1.72 19.86
C TYR A 17 -14.76 -2.86 18.87
N SER A 18 -13.66 -3.58 18.61
CA SER A 18 -13.67 -4.77 17.75
C SER A 18 -12.43 -5.62 17.95
N SER A 19 -12.63 -6.87 18.37
CA SER A 19 -11.57 -7.88 18.50
C SER A 19 -10.88 -8.22 17.17
N ASN A 20 -11.51 -7.87 16.04
CA ASN A 20 -10.97 -8.12 14.70
C ASN A 20 -10.46 -6.84 14.02
N LEU A 21 -10.40 -5.71 14.75
CA LEU A 21 -9.84 -4.47 14.21
C LEU A 21 -8.35 -4.67 13.93
N SER A 22 -7.95 -4.54 12.67
CA SER A 22 -6.54 -4.68 12.26
C SER A 22 -5.78 -3.36 12.35
N CYS A 23 -6.42 -2.26 11.95
CA CYS A 23 -5.83 -0.92 12.05
C CYS A 23 -6.93 0.15 12.10
N PHE A 24 -6.55 1.35 12.52
CA PHE A 24 -7.35 2.57 12.43
C PHE A 24 -6.44 3.76 12.17
N TYR A 25 -6.99 4.92 11.82
CA TYR A 25 -6.21 6.13 11.57
C TYR A 25 -6.94 7.39 12.07
N ASP A 26 -6.16 8.43 12.31
CA ASP A 26 -6.66 9.79 12.56
C ASP A 26 -6.13 10.77 11.51
N VAL A 27 -5.95 12.05 11.84
CA VAL A 27 -5.45 13.07 10.89
C VAL A 27 -3.93 13.01 10.72
N LEU A 28 -3.20 12.48 11.70
CA LEU A 28 -1.74 12.53 11.79
C LEU A 28 -1.08 11.15 11.86
N HIS A 29 -1.80 10.12 12.29
CA HIS A 29 -1.26 8.80 12.57
C HIS A 29 -2.12 7.72 11.95
N ILE A 30 -1.45 6.64 11.59
CA ILE A 30 -2.06 5.34 11.40
C ILE A 30 -1.60 4.42 12.55
N CYS A 31 -2.51 3.58 13.02
CA CYS A 31 -2.32 2.71 14.17
C CYS A 31 -2.63 1.27 13.80
N LEU A 32 -1.71 0.36 14.09
CA LEU A 32 -1.87 -1.08 13.93
C LEU A 32 -2.28 -1.71 15.25
N CYS A 33 -3.37 -2.49 15.23
CA CYS A 33 -3.77 -3.29 16.37
C CYS A 33 -3.03 -4.63 16.32
N TYR A 34 -2.45 -5.03 17.45
CA TYR A 34 -1.75 -6.31 17.58
C TYR A 34 -1.96 -6.88 18.98
N ASP A 35 -1.93 -8.20 19.08
CA ASP A 35 -2.06 -8.89 20.37
C ASP A 35 -0.68 -9.00 21.03
N TYR A 36 -0.57 -8.49 22.26
CA TYR A 36 0.61 -8.59 23.09
C TYR A 36 0.22 -9.17 24.45
N GLU A 37 0.73 -10.38 24.73
CA GLU A 37 0.34 -11.18 25.89
C GLU A 37 -1.18 -11.36 25.99
N LYS A 38 -1.84 -10.70 26.96
CA LYS A 38 -3.28 -10.78 27.22
C LYS A 38 -4.02 -9.48 26.85
N GLN A 39 -3.36 -8.58 26.13
CA GLN A 39 -3.91 -7.28 25.77
C GLN A 39 -3.74 -7.01 24.29
N ARG A 40 -4.75 -6.42 23.67
CA ARG A 40 -4.63 -5.89 22.32
C ARG A 40 -4.15 -4.45 22.41
N LEU A 41 -2.99 -4.17 21.82
CA LEU A 41 -2.35 -2.87 21.85
C LEU A 41 -2.43 -2.22 20.47
N ALA A 42 -2.12 -0.93 20.44
CA ALA A 42 -2.06 -0.13 19.22
C ALA A 42 -0.65 0.40 19.06
N ASN A 43 -0.03 0.14 17.91
CA ASN A 43 1.25 0.73 17.54
C ASN A 43 1.00 1.81 16.49
N CYS A 44 1.26 3.06 16.83
CA CYS A 44 0.90 4.21 16.01
C CYS A 44 2.13 4.94 15.51
N PHE A 45 2.08 5.39 14.26
CA PHE A 45 3.16 6.12 13.61
C PHE A 45 2.60 7.26 12.79
N ASP A 46 3.38 8.34 12.70
CA ASP A 46 3.04 9.50 11.90
C ASP A 46 2.82 9.08 10.45
N PHE A 47 1.73 9.55 9.87
CA PHE A 47 1.33 9.21 8.53
C PHE A 47 0.73 10.43 7.83
N ASN A 48 1.36 10.84 6.73
CA ASN A 48 0.82 11.89 5.89
C ASN A 48 -0.19 11.31 4.92
N HIS A 49 -1.48 11.40 5.26
CA HIS A 49 -2.59 10.93 4.42
C HIS A 49 -2.68 11.61 3.04
N ASN A 50 -2.02 12.76 2.87
CA ASN A 50 -1.99 13.49 1.61
C ASN A 50 -0.73 13.18 0.79
N MET A 51 0.18 12.35 1.30
CA MET A 51 1.38 11.96 0.58
C MET A 51 0.98 11.14 -0.64
N LYS A 52 1.33 11.65 -1.82
CA LYS A 52 1.20 10.94 -3.08
C LYS A 52 2.59 10.52 -3.51
N PHE A 53 2.75 9.23 -3.78
CA PHE A 53 3.87 8.73 -4.54
C PHE A 53 3.40 8.71 -5.99
N ASP A 54 4.05 9.50 -6.85
CA ASP A 54 3.78 9.56 -8.29
C ASP A 54 5.08 9.36 -9.10
N CYS A 55 6.09 8.81 -8.43
CA CYS A 55 7.43 8.62 -8.98
C CYS A 55 8.06 9.91 -9.51
N LEU A 56 7.80 11.04 -8.84
CA LEU A 56 8.30 12.38 -9.20
C LEU A 56 7.88 12.78 -10.63
N GLY A 57 6.71 12.31 -11.08
CA GLY A 57 6.21 12.48 -12.45
C GLY A 57 6.96 11.64 -13.50
N GLN A 58 7.90 10.79 -13.09
CA GLN A 58 8.67 9.88 -13.94
C GLN A 58 8.18 8.43 -13.78
N SER A 59 6.86 8.26 -13.77
CA SER A 59 6.25 6.93 -13.69
C SER A 59 6.71 6.07 -14.86
N VAL A 60 7.27 4.90 -14.54
CA VAL A 60 7.57 3.85 -15.52
C VAL A 60 6.35 2.97 -15.82
N CYS A 61 5.25 3.18 -15.10
CA CYS A 61 4.02 2.42 -15.24
C CYS A 61 3.29 2.82 -16.52
N GLU A 62 2.86 1.83 -17.28
CA GLU A 62 2.09 1.99 -18.50
C GLU A 62 0.60 1.84 -18.20
N ASN A 63 -0.25 2.13 -19.19
CA ASN A 63 -1.70 1.91 -19.13
C ASN A 63 -2.36 2.49 -17.86
N GLU A 64 -2.00 3.71 -17.50
CA GLU A 64 -2.56 4.43 -16.33
C GLU A 64 -2.28 3.74 -14.98
N GLY A 65 -1.23 2.92 -14.90
CA GLY A 65 -0.76 2.33 -13.65
C GLY A 65 -0.30 3.38 -12.64
N GLU A 66 -0.73 3.22 -11.39
CA GLU A 66 -0.29 4.08 -10.29
C GLU A 66 1.12 3.67 -9.84
N CYS A 67 2.03 4.63 -9.78
CA CYS A 67 3.42 4.39 -9.43
C CYS A 67 3.68 4.69 -7.96
N PHE A 68 4.16 3.68 -7.23
CA PHE A 68 4.56 3.81 -5.84
C PHE A 68 6.07 3.64 -5.73
N GLN A 69 6.69 4.36 -4.81
CA GLN A 69 8.12 4.28 -4.54
C GLN A 69 8.40 4.07 -3.06
N ASP A 70 9.57 3.54 -2.73
CA ASP A 70 9.97 3.21 -1.37
C ASP A 70 10.25 4.43 -0.49
N THR A 71 10.93 5.44 -1.03
CA THR A 71 11.23 6.69 -0.33
C THR A 71 10.86 7.90 -1.18
N PRO A 72 10.43 9.03 -0.56
CA PRO A 72 10.19 10.27 -1.30
C PRO A 72 11.46 10.81 -1.97
N ASP A 73 12.57 10.80 -1.23
CA ASP A 73 13.86 11.28 -1.69
C ASP A 73 14.68 10.13 -2.27
N CYS A 74 15.16 10.29 -3.51
CA CYS A 74 16.01 9.33 -4.23
C CYS A 74 15.52 7.86 -4.11
N PRO A 75 14.33 7.53 -4.63
CA PRO A 75 13.78 6.19 -4.52
C PRO A 75 14.69 5.14 -5.17
N HIS A 76 14.88 4.01 -4.48
CA HIS A 76 15.66 2.89 -4.99
C HIS A 76 14.77 1.81 -5.60
N ARG A 77 13.49 1.77 -5.23
CA ARG A 77 12.53 0.78 -5.71
C ARG A 77 11.21 1.47 -6.02
N SER A 78 10.64 1.07 -7.15
CA SER A 78 9.29 1.48 -7.55
C SER A 78 8.45 0.27 -7.91
N MET A 79 7.15 0.35 -7.69
CA MET A 79 6.18 -0.65 -8.12
C MET A 79 4.98 0.01 -8.78
N CYS A 80 4.34 -0.73 -9.69
CA CYS A 80 3.13 -0.28 -10.37
C CYS A 80 1.92 -1.02 -9.82
N ILE A 81 0.86 -0.28 -9.47
CA ILE A 81 -0.46 -0.81 -9.20
C ILE A 81 -1.27 -0.69 -10.49
N CYS A 82 -1.61 -1.84 -11.06
CA CYS A 82 -2.27 -1.89 -12.37
C CYS A 82 -3.78 -1.72 -12.26
N PRO A 83 -4.40 -0.99 -13.20
CA PRO A 83 -5.85 -0.97 -13.32
C PRO A 83 -6.39 -2.35 -13.71
N ILE A 84 -7.71 -2.51 -13.59
CA ILE A 84 -8.40 -3.74 -13.98
C ILE A 84 -8.07 -4.06 -15.45
N CYS A 85 -7.84 -5.35 -15.73
CA CYS A 85 -7.44 -5.87 -17.05
C CYS A 85 -5.99 -5.57 -17.49
N PHE A 86 -5.16 -4.94 -16.65
CA PHE A 86 -3.73 -4.77 -16.94
C PHE A 86 -2.83 -5.53 -15.97
N TYR A 87 -1.67 -6.00 -16.45
CA TYR A 87 -0.75 -6.80 -15.64
C TYR A 87 0.71 -6.70 -16.15
N GLY A 88 1.62 -7.34 -15.41
CA GLY A 88 3.06 -7.22 -15.58
C GLY A 88 3.67 -6.18 -14.64
N THR A 89 4.99 -6.16 -14.53
CA THR A 89 5.72 -5.28 -13.59
C THR A 89 5.52 -3.79 -13.84
N ARG A 90 5.15 -3.42 -15.07
CA ARG A 90 4.89 -2.04 -15.50
C ARG A 90 3.46 -1.86 -15.99
N CYS A 91 2.56 -2.81 -15.74
CA CYS A 91 1.20 -2.82 -16.29
C CYS A 91 1.16 -2.82 -17.82
N GLN A 92 2.22 -3.30 -18.48
CA GLN A 92 2.41 -3.23 -19.93
C GLN A 92 1.49 -4.16 -20.74
N PHE A 93 0.90 -5.17 -20.08
CA PHE A 93 0.04 -6.15 -20.75
C PHE A 93 -1.42 -5.88 -20.45
N SER A 94 -2.29 -6.17 -21.41
CA SER A 94 -3.74 -6.03 -21.28
C SER A 94 -4.45 -7.35 -21.57
N SER A 95 -5.53 -7.63 -20.83
CA SER A 95 -6.47 -8.72 -21.10
C SER A 95 -7.63 -8.31 -22.02
N SER A 96 -7.70 -7.04 -22.47
CA SER A 96 -8.77 -6.55 -23.35
C SER A 96 -8.57 -6.89 -24.83
N GLY A 97 -7.41 -7.43 -25.22
CA GLY A 97 -7.12 -7.93 -26.56
C GLY A 97 -6.88 -9.44 -26.57
N PHE A 98 -7.73 -10.20 -27.26
CA PHE A 98 -7.45 -11.61 -27.56
C PHE A 98 -6.37 -11.70 -28.65
N GLY A 99 -5.11 -11.58 -28.24
CA GLY A 99 -3.94 -11.94 -29.03
C GLY A 99 -3.06 -12.87 -28.22
N LEU A 100 -3.27 -14.18 -28.36
CA LEU A 100 -2.45 -15.20 -27.68
C LEU A 100 -1.08 -15.28 -28.39
N SER A 101 -0.17 -14.37 -28.08
CA SER A 101 1.25 -14.67 -28.28
C SER A 101 1.67 -15.71 -27.26
N LEU A 102 2.59 -16.59 -27.65
CA LEU A 102 3.18 -17.57 -26.73
C LEU A 102 3.80 -16.86 -25.51
N ASP A 103 4.38 -15.68 -25.72
CA ASP A 103 4.96 -14.83 -24.68
C ASP A 103 3.92 -14.30 -23.67
N ALA A 104 2.67 -14.07 -24.10
CA ALA A 104 1.61 -13.65 -23.17
C ALA A 104 1.15 -14.80 -22.26
N ILE A 105 1.16 -16.04 -22.77
CA ILE A 105 0.83 -17.25 -22.00
C ILE A 105 1.98 -17.62 -21.05
N LEU A 106 3.22 -17.54 -21.54
CA LEU A 106 4.39 -17.97 -20.77
C LEU A 106 5.00 -16.85 -19.92
N GLY A 107 4.67 -15.58 -20.15
CA GLY A 107 5.31 -14.43 -19.49
C GLY A 107 5.26 -14.49 -17.96
N TYR A 108 4.16 -15.00 -17.39
CA TYR A 108 4.04 -15.22 -15.94
C TYR A 108 4.98 -16.31 -15.41
N HIS A 109 5.31 -17.30 -16.25
CA HIS A 109 6.19 -18.43 -15.90
C HIS A 109 7.67 -18.15 -16.18
N ILE A 110 7.98 -17.20 -17.06
CA ILE A 110 9.37 -16.89 -17.45
C ILE A 110 9.93 -15.70 -16.65
N GLN A 111 9.13 -15.03 -15.82
CA GLN A 111 9.60 -13.88 -15.05
C GLN A 111 10.78 -14.30 -14.16
N PRO A 112 12.00 -13.78 -14.40
CA PRO A 112 13.16 -14.17 -13.61
C PRO A 112 13.02 -13.64 -12.18
N HIS A 113 13.39 -14.51 -11.22
CA HIS A 113 13.48 -14.19 -9.79
C HIS A 113 14.47 -13.04 -9.52
#